data_AF-A0A934YQH6-F1
#
_entry.id   AF-A0A934YQH6-F1
#
_cell.length_a   1.000
_cell.length_b   1.000
_cell.length_c   1.000
_cell.angle_alpha   90.00
_cell.angle_beta   90.00
_cell.angle_gamma   90.00
#
_symmetry.space_group_name_H-M   'P 1'
#
loop_
_entity.id
_entity.type
_entity.pdbx_description
1 polymer ?
#
loop_
_entity_poly.entity_id
_entity_poly.type
_entity_poly.pdbx_seq_one_letter_code
_entity_poly.pdbx_strand_id
1 'polypeptide(L)'
;MAAQIQENIENIVATLLEDRATTKILLSDAVGLDPDLDRRLLNFYEQVGNVLEEAYRDGQALGVVAPGDVRIFALLTLGAMKELFYQVVMRGLDYPQDRIVAEMYAFLCRGVLRVD
;
A
#
# COMPACT_ATOMS: atom_id res chain seq x y z
N MET A 1 15.10 -1.58 12.19
CA MET A 1 14.61 -1.11 10.88
C MET A 1 13.58 -2.05 10.27
N ALA A 2 13.87 -3.35 10.17
CA ALA A 2 12.87 -4.38 9.82
C ALA A 2 11.58 -4.27 10.65
N ALA A 3 11.71 -4.21 11.99
CA ALA A 3 10.58 -4.03 12.90
C ALA A 3 9.76 -2.76 12.62
N GLN A 4 10.41 -1.64 12.29
CA GLN A 4 9.73 -0.38 11.97
C GLN A 4 8.92 -0.48 10.67
N ILE A 5 9.49 -1.13 9.65
CA ILE A 5 8.80 -1.34 8.37
C ILE A 5 7.57 -2.24 8.58
N GLN A 6 7.72 -3.30 9.38
CA GLN A 6 6.63 -4.20 9.71
C GLN A 6 5.53 -3.50 10.52
N GLU A 7 5.88 -2.68 11.50
CA GLU A 7 4.93 -1.84 12.26
C GLU A 7 4.18 -0.85 11.35
N ASN A 8 4.88 -0.22 10.40
CA ASN A 8 4.24 0.66 9.43
C ASN A 8 3.23 -0.09 8.56
N ILE A 9 3.58 -1.29 8.09
CA ILE A 9 2.66 -2.15 7.32
C ILE A 9 1.46 -2.55 8.19
N GLU A 10 1.70 -2.92 9.44
CA GLU A 10 0.64 -3.28 10.39
C GLU A 10 -0.34 -2.13 10.61
N ASN A 11 0.16 -0.91 10.84
CA ASN A 11 -0.69 0.28 11.03
C ASN A 11 -1.56 0.57 9.79
N ILE A 12 -0.99 0.44 8.60
CA ILE A 12 -1.72 0.62 7.34
C ILE A 12 -2.80 -0.45 7.18
N VAL A 13 -2.45 -1.73 7.39
CA VAL A 13 -3.38 -2.85 7.28
C VAL A 13 -4.50 -2.73 8.30
N ALA A 14 -4.18 -2.42 9.56
CA ALA A 14 -5.15 -2.22 10.63
C ALA A 14 -6.14 -1.10 10.27
N THR A 15 -5.62 0.05 9.83
CA THR A 15 -6.45 1.20 9.42
C THR A 15 -7.44 0.82 8.30
N LEU A 16 -6.97 0.08 7.29
CA LEU A 16 -7.81 -0.32 6.15
C LEU A 16 -8.83 -1.42 6.49
N LEU A 17 -8.56 -2.23 7.51
CA LEU A 17 -9.48 -3.28 7.97
C LEU A 17 -10.46 -2.80 9.05
N GLU A 18 -10.09 -1.80 9.85
CA GLU A 18 -10.94 -1.23 10.91
C GLU A 18 -12.16 -0.52 10.30
N ASP A 19 -11.95 0.33 9.29
CA ASP A 19 -13.03 0.99 8.56
C ASP A 19 -13.22 0.40 7.17
N ARG A 20 -13.82 -0.80 7.13
CA ARG A 20 -14.14 -1.48 5.86
C ARG A 20 -15.07 -0.66 4.99
N ALA A 21 -15.95 0.18 5.54
CA ALA A 21 -16.88 0.97 4.74
C ALA A 21 -16.11 2.02 3.94
N THR A 22 -15.22 2.76 4.59
CA THR A 22 -14.35 3.73 3.92
C THR A 22 -13.39 3.04 2.94
N THR A 23 -12.83 1.89 3.30
CA THR A 23 -11.97 1.12 2.38
C THR A 23 -12.74 0.64 1.14
N LYS A 24 -14.02 0.26 1.26
CA LYS A 24 -14.87 -0.03 0.10
C LYS A 24 -15.08 1.20 -0.78
N ILE A 25 -15.25 2.38 -0.21
CA ILE A 25 -15.38 3.63 -0.98
C ILE A 25 -14.06 3.91 -1.72
N LEU A 26 -12.92 3.82 -1.03
CA LEU A 26 -11.60 4.00 -1.62
C LEU A 26 -11.38 3.07 -2.82
N LEU A 27 -11.70 1.78 -2.65
CA LEU A 27 -11.48 0.73 -3.64
C LEU A 27 -12.63 0.55 -4.64
N SER A 28 -13.67 1.38 -4.53
CA SER A 28 -14.81 1.26 -5.43
C SER A 28 -14.40 1.70 -6.84
N ASP A 29 -14.79 0.89 -7.82
CA ASP A 29 -14.71 1.20 -9.25
C ASP A 29 -15.73 2.29 -9.66
N ALA A 30 -16.13 3.19 -8.74
CA ALA A 30 -17.12 4.24 -8.98
C ALA A 30 -16.62 5.35 -9.92
N VAL A 31 -15.58 5.08 -10.70
CA VAL A 31 -15.08 5.94 -11.77
C VAL A 31 -16.25 6.29 -12.69
N GLY A 32 -16.60 7.58 -12.72
CA GLY A 32 -17.60 8.13 -13.61
C GLY A 32 -19.01 8.30 -13.05
N LEU A 33 -19.27 7.99 -11.77
CA LEU A 33 -20.57 8.26 -11.13
C LEU A 33 -20.65 9.65 -10.50
N ASP A 34 -19.55 10.12 -9.90
CA ASP A 34 -19.43 11.45 -9.30
C ASP A 34 -18.02 12.03 -9.58
N PRO A 35 -17.90 13.01 -10.48
CA PRO A 35 -16.62 13.62 -10.83
C PRO A 35 -15.86 14.26 -9.66
N ASP A 36 -16.57 14.73 -8.63
CA ASP A 36 -15.94 15.33 -7.46
C ASP A 36 -15.38 14.26 -6.50
N LEU A 37 -16.07 13.12 -6.37
CA LEU A 37 -15.54 11.95 -5.66
C LEU A 37 -14.32 11.39 -6.38
N ASP A 38 -14.38 11.22 -7.69
CA ASP A 38 -13.26 10.72 -8.51
C ASP A 38 -12.02 11.58 -8.33
N ARG A 39 -12.17 12.92 -8.35
CA ARG A 39 -11.06 13.85 -8.13
C ARG A 39 -10.45 13.69 -6.74
N ARG A 40 -11.26 13.49 -5.71
CA ARG A 40 -10.77 13.27 -4.33
C ARG A 40 -10.02 11.95 -4.21
N LEU A 41 -10.52 10.89 -4.83
CA LEU A 41 -9.87 9.58 -4.84
C LEU A 41 -8.52 9.65 -5.59
N LEU A 42 -8.47 10.29 -6.74
CA LEU A 42 -7.23 10.48 -7.49
C LEU A 42 -6.20 11.27 -6.67
N ASN A 43 -6.60 12.37 -6.04
CA ASN A 43 -5.73 13.16 -5.17
C ASN A 43 -5.21 12.34 -3.97
N PHE A 44 -6.06 11.51 -3.37
CA PHE A 44 -5.64 10.60 -2.30
C PHE A 44 -4.57 9.61 -2.79
N TYR A 45 -4.80 8.96 -3.92
CA TYR A 45 -3.83 8.00 -4.49
C TYR A 45 -2.52 8.67 -4.90
N GLU A 46 -2.58 9.90 -5.43
CA GLU A 46 -1.40 10.70 -5.74
C GLU A 46 -0.59 11.01 -4.49
N GLN A 47 -1.25 11.46 -3.41
CA GLN A 47 -0.58 11.74 -2.13
C GLN A 47 0.08 10.50 -1.55
N VAL A 48 -0.62 9.35 -1.53
CA VAL A 48 -0.03 8.09 -1.07
C VAL A 48 1.16 7.68 -1.94
N GLY A 49 1.03 7.83 -3.26
CA GLY A 49 2.10 7.56 -4.21
C GLY A 49 3.35 8.42 -3.96
N ASN A 50 3.17 9.70 -3.63
CA ASN A 50 4.27 10.62 -3.31
C ASN A 50 4.96 10.24 -2.00
N VAL A 51 4.19 9.89 -0.96
CA VAL A 51 4.75 9.41 0.32
C VAL A 51 5.57 8.13 0.11
N LEU A 52 5.07 7.19 -0.68
CA LEU A 52 5.81 5.96 -1.00
C LEU A 52 7.09 6.26 -1.78
N GLU A 53 7.03 7.18 -2.76
CA GLU A 53 8.21 7.56 -3.55
C GLU A 53 9.30 8.19 -2.68
N GLU A 54 8.92 9.12 -1.80
CA GLU A 54 9.84 9.74 -0.84
C GLU A 54 10.45 8.69 0.10
N ALA A 55 9.62 7.79 0.66
CA ALA A 55 10.10 6.71 1.51
C ALA A 55 11.09 5.77 0.78
N TYR A 56 10.84 5.46 -0.50
CA TYR A 56 11.77 4.66 -1.30
C TYR A 56 13.06 5.41 -1.62
N ARG A 57 12.98 6.71 -1.89
CA ARG A 57 14.15 7.56 -2.15
C ARG A 57 15.06 7.64 -0.93
N ASP A 58 14.48 7.90 0.25
CA ASP A 58 15.22 7.90 1.51
C ASP A 58 15.79 6.50 1.81
N GLY A 59 14.99 5.46 1.56
CA GLY A 59 15.43 4.08 1.72
C GLY A 59 16.61 3.70 0.81
N GLN A 60 16.64 4.19 -0.43
CA GLN A 60 17.77 3.99 -1.35
C GLN A 60 19.02 4.71 -0.85
N ALA A 61 18.88 5.94 -0.36
CA ALA A 61 19.99 6.71 0.21
C ALA A 61 20.62 6.02 1.44
N LEU A 62 19.81 5.28 2.20
CA LEU A 62 20.25 4.51 3.37
C LEU A 62 20.74 3.08 3.00
N GLY A 63 20.63 2.66 1.74
CA GLY A 63 21.01 1.31 1.29
C GLY A 63 20.01 0.21 1.64
N VAL A 64 18.79 0.57 2.03
CA VAL A 64 17.76 -0.34 2.58
C VAL A 64 16.67 -0.66 1.57
N VAL A 65 16.68 0.06 0.44
CA VAL A 65 15.88 -0.18 -0.76
C VAL A 65 16.83 -0.40 -1.93
N ALA A 66 16.47 -1.33 -2.81
CA ALA A 66 17.18 -1.63 -4.05
C ALA A 66 17.39 -0.38 -4.92
N PRO A 67 18.50 -0.29 -5.68
CA PRO A 67 18.59 0.72 -6.73
C PRO A 67 17.51 0.50 -7.80
N GLY A 68 16.99 1.58 -8.36
CA GLY A 68 15.91 1.55 -9.34
C GLY A 68 15.07 2.83 -9.35
N ASP A 69 14.05 2.86 -10.19
CA ASP A 69 13.11 3.98 -10.27
C ASP A 69 12.10 3.94 -9.13
N VAL A 70 12.25 4.87 -8.18
CA VAL A 70 11.41 4.98 -6.99
C VAL A 70 9.94 5.29 -7.30
N ARG A 71 9.66 5.99 -8.41
CA ARG A 71 8.29 6.26 -8.87
C ARG A 71 7.63 4.96 -9.29
N ILE A 72 8.36 4.11 -10.02
CA ILE A 72 7.87 2.79 -10.44
C ILE A 72 7.64 1.88 -9.23
N PHE A 73 8.54 1.90 -8.24
CA PHE A 73 8.35 1.14 -6.99
C PHE A 73 7.11 1.58 -6.21
N ALA A 74 6.87 2.88 -6.10
CA ALA A 74 5.68 3.45 -5.46
C ALA A 74 4.39 3.01 -6.17
N LEU A 75 4.35 3.09 -7.51
CA LEU A 75 3.20 2.67 -8.32
C LEU A 75 2.90 1.17 -8.17
N LEU A 76 3.93 0.31 -8.25
CA LEU A 76 3.79 -1.14 -8.08
C LEU A 76 3.28 -1.49 -6.69
N THR A 77 3.83 -0.85 -5.66
CA THR A 77 3.46 -1.10 -4.26
C THR A 77 2.02 -0.66 -3.99
N LEU A 78 1.65 0.53 -4.45
CA LEU A 78 0.27 1.02 -4.35
C LEU A 78 -0.71 0.09 -5.07
N GLY A 79 -0.36 -0.38 -6.27
CA GLY A 79 -1.17 -1.33 -7.03
C GLY A 79 -1.37 -2.66 -6.31
N ALA A 80 -0.28 -3.25 -5.79
CA ALA A 80 -0.33 -4.50 -5.04
C ALA A 80 -1.18 -4.38 -3.76
N MET A 81 -1.03 -3.26 -3.03
CA MET A 81 -1.86 -2.97 -1.87
C MET A 81 -3.33 -2.84 -2.24
N LYS A 82 -3.67 -2.02 -3.25
CA LYS A 82 -5.05 -1.83 -3.71
C LYS A 82 -5.71 -3.16 -4.06
N GLU A 83 -5.02 -4.01 -4.82
CA GLU A 83 -5.56 -5.32 -5.22
C GLU A 83 -5.77 -6.23 -4.02
N LEU A 84 -4.80 -6.31 -3.11
CA LEU A 84 -4.92 -7.14 -1.90
C LEU A 84 -6.13 -6.73 -1.07
N PHE A 85 -6.30 -5.43 -0.80
CA PHE A 85 -7.46 -4.95 -0.04
C PHE A 85 -8.76 -5.04 -0.84
N TYR A 86 -8.72 -4.96 -2.18
CA TYR A 86 -9.90 -5.21 -2.99
C TYR A 86 -10.38 -6.65 -2.79
N GLN A 87 -9.48 -7.63 -2.85
CA GLN A 87 -9.84 -9.03 -2.59
C GLN A 87 -10.35 -9.25 -1.16
N VAL A 88 -9.66 -8.69 -0.15
CA VAL A 88 -10.03 -8.87 1.26
C VAL A 88 -11.33 -8.15 1.62
N VAL A 89 -11.51 -6.91 1.15
CA VAL A 89 -12.60 -6.02 1.59
C VAL A 89 -13.83 -6.09 0.68
N MET A 90 -13.63 -6.12 -0.64
CA MET A 90 -14.72 -6.15 -1.61
C MET A 90 -15.15 -7.57 -1.97
N ARG A 91 -14.20 -8.50 -2.12
CA ARG A 91 -14.49 -9.88 -2.56
C ARG A 91 -14.66 -10.89 -1.42
N GLY A 92 -14.42 -10.45 -0.19
CA GLY A 92 -14.61 -11.28 1.01
C GLY A 92 -13.58 -12.38 1.17
N LEU A 93 -12.37 -12.19 0.63
CA LEU A 93 -11.26 -13.09 0.87
C LEU A 93 -10.85 -12.99 2.35
N ASP A 94 -10.97 -14.10 3.08
CA ASP A 94 -10.75 -14.15 4.52
C ASP A 94 -9.33 -14.61 4.84
N TYR A 95 -8.50 -13.65 5.25
CA TYR A 95 -7.18 -13.91 5.82
C TYR A 95 -7.05 -13.15 7.14
N PRO A 96 -6.40 -13.76 8.15
CA PRO A 96 -6.13 -13.05 9.38
C PRO A 96 -5.13 -11.91 9.12
N GLN A 97 -5.28 -10.81 9.86
CA GLN A 97 -4.52 -9.57 9.68
C GLN A 97 -3.00 -9.81 9.76
N ASP A 98 -2.56 -10.61 10.72
CA ASP A 98 -1.15 -10.96 10.93
C ASP A 98 -0.53 -11.63 9.68
N ARG A 99 -1.30 -12.49 9.00
CA ARG A 99 -0.88 -13.12 7.75
C ARG A 99 -0.79 -12.12 6.61
N ILE A 100 -1.73 -11.17 6.51
CA ILE A 100 -1.68 -10.10 5.51
C ILE A 100 -0.40 -9.28 5.69
N VAL A 101 -0.13 -8.83 6.92
CA VAL A 101 1.07 -8.06 7.25
C VAL A 101 2.35 -8.84 6.92
N ALA A 102 2.43 -10.10 7.35
CA ALA A 102 3.61 -10.95 7.14
C ALA A 102 3.90 -11.17 5.65
N GLU A 103 2.88 -11.47 4.84
CA GLU A 103 3.06 -11.72 3.41
C GLU A 103 3.36 -10.43 2.63
N MET A 104 2.76 -9.30 2.99
CA MET A 104 3.12 -8.00 2.43
C MET A 104 4.58 -7.64 2.72
N TYR A 105 5.03 -7.82 3.96
CA TYR A 105 6.42 -7.58 4.33
C TYR A 105 7.37 -8.51 3.58
N ALA A 106 7.06 -9.81 3.51
CA ALA A 106 7.85 -10.79 2.78
C ALA A 106 7.93 -10.49 1.28
N PHE A 107 6.82 -10.03 0.67
CA PHE A 107 6.78 -9.60 -0.72
C PHE A 107 7.72 -8.42 -0.96
N LEU A 108 7.67 -7.40 -0.09
CA LEU A 108 8.56 -6.24 -0.19
C LEU A 108 10.03 -6.61 0.03
N CYS A 109 10.35 -7.53 0.93
CA CYS A 109 11.70 -8.04 1.16
C CYS A 109 12.27 -8.78 -0.06
N ARG A 110 11.45 -9.60 -0.73
CA ARG A 110 11.88 -10.31 -1.96
C ARG A 110 11.93 -9.40 -3.19
N GLY A 111 11.20 -8.29 -3.18
CA GLY A 111 11.20 -7.31 -4.25
C GLY A 111 12.23 -6.20 -4.04
N VAL A 112 11.84 -5.19 -3.27
CA VAL A 112 12.50 -3.87 -3.24
C VAL A 112 13.32 -3.61 -1.98
N LEU A 113 13.01 -4.22 -0.83
CA LEU A 113 13.76 -3.98 0.40
C LEU A 113 15.08 -4.77 0.41
N ARG A 114 16.08 -4.23 1.09
CA ARG A 114 17.42 -4.80 1.33
C ARG A 114 17.68 -4.79 2.82
N VAL A 115 16.80 -5.46 3.55
CA VAL A 115 16.90 -5.69 4.99
C VAL A 115 17.41 -7.11 5.17
N ASP A 116 18.65 -7.24 5.60
CA ASP A 116 19.24 -8.49 6.08
C ASP A 116 18.67 -8.87 7.46
#